data_AF-A0A699T4Z7-F1
#
_entry.id   AF-A0A699T4Z7-F1
#
_cell.length_a   1.000
_cell.length_b   1.000
_cell.length_c   1.000
_cell.angle_alpha   90.00
_cell.angle_beta   90.00
_cell.angle_gamma   90.00
#
_symmetry.space_group_name_H-M   'P 1'
#
loop_
_entity.id
_entity.type
_entity.pdbx_description
1 polymer ?
#
loop_
_entity_poly.entity_id
_entity_poly.type
_entity_poly.pdbx_seq_one_letter_code
_entity_poly.pdbx_strand_id
1 'polypeptide(L)'
;DTTTKRDADQSRRTVTFTTEDMQKKKNDVKARTTLLLSLPDEHQLRFSKYKTAKELWAAIIKTFGGNEATKKRKKNLLKKQYRNFKAEGTETLEQTFNRL
;
A
#
# COMPACT_ATOMS: atom_id res chain seq x y z
N ASP A 1 43.87 -8.96 47.71
CA ASP A 1 44.52 -9.33 46.44
C ASP A 1 43.59 -10.26 45.68
N THR A 2 42.63 -9.80 44.86
CA THR A 2 42.52 -8.64 43.93
C THR A 2 43.16 -8.89 42.55
N THR A 3 42.33 -8.84 41.48
CA THR A 3 42.71 -8.74 40.03
C THR A 3 43.37 -10.00 39.40
N THR A 4 43.23 -10.43 38.13
CA THR A 4 42.68 -9.92 36.84
C THR A 4 42.32 -11.16 35.96
N LYS A 5 41.49 -11.21 34.89
CA LYS A 5 40.69 -10.25 34.10
C LYS A 5 39.17 -10.39 34.39
N ARG A 6 38.16 -10.02 33.58
CA ARG A 6 37.94 -9.30 32.28
C ARG A 6 38.36 -9.91 30.93
N ASP A 7 37.65 -10.94 30.46
CA ASP A 7 37.40 -11.10 29.01
C ASP A 7 35.97 -10.65 28.72
N ALA A 8 35.80 -9.34 28.60
CA ALA A 8 34.54 -8.72 28.28
C ALA A 8 34.30 -8.75 26.77
N ASP A 9 33.06 -9.06 26.40
CA ASP A 9 32.38 -8.59 25.19
C ASP A 9 33.26 -8.35 23.95
N GLN A 10 33.63 -9.44 23.27
CA GLN A 10 33.80 -9.37 21.83
C GLN A 10 32.58 -10.00 21.14
N SER A 11 31.42 -9.33 21.30
CA SER A 11 30.24 -9.44 20.43
C SER A 11 30.58 -8.97 19.02
N ARG A 12 31.51 -9.70 18.39
CA ARG A 12 31.74 -9.73 16.97
C ARG A 12 30.47 -10.32 16.39
N ARG A 13 29.51 -9.44 16.06
CA ARG A 13 28.29 -9.77 15.32
C ARG A 13 28.68 -10.33 13.95
N THR A 14 29.07 -11.60 13.94
CA THR A 14 28.98 -12.46 12.78
C THR A 14 27.52 -12.38 12.35
N VAL A 15 27.27 -11.67 11.25
CA VAL A 15 25.97 -11.67 10.58
C VAL A 15 25.84 -13.04 9.92
N THR A 16 25.56 -14.05 10.74
CA THR A 16 25.03 -15.33 10.29
C THR A 16 23.70 -15.01 9.63
N PHE A 17 23.68 -14.96 8.30
CA PHE A 17 22.44 -14.98 7.55
C PHE A 17 21.73 -16.29 7.89
N THR A 18 20.84 -16.21 8.87
CA THR A 18 20.08 -17.35 9.36
C THR A 18 19.26 -17.95 8.23
N THR A 19 19.04 -19.27 8.24
CA THR A 19 18.24 -19.96 7.21
C THR A 19 16.85 -19.30 7.05
N GLU A 20 16.30 -18.76 8.14
CA GLU A 20 15.09 -17.94 8.11
C GLU A 20 15.17 -16.70 7.22
N ASP A 21 16.28 -15.97 7.19
CA ASP A 21 16.39 -14.71 6.44
C ASP A 21 16.53 -15.00 4.94
N MET A 22 17.18 -16.11 4.58
CA MET A 22 17.14 -16.65 3.22
C MET A 22 15.72 -17.04 2.81
N GLN A 23 14.96 -17.69 3.71
CA GLN A 23 13.57 -18.08 3.47
C GLN A 23 12.63 -16.86 3.37
N LYS A 24 12.77 -15.85 4.24
CA LYS A 24 12.04 -14.58 4.19
C LYS A 24 12.29 -13.86 2.87
N LYS A 25 13.56 -13.79 2.41
CA LYS A 25 13.92 -13.20 1.11
C LYS A 25 13.30 -13.97 -0.07
N LYS A 26 13.30 -15.31 -0.03
CA LYS A 26 12.63 -16.16 -1.05
C LYS A 26 11.12 -15.90 -1.11
N ASN A 27 10.48 -15.78 0.07
CA ASN A 27 9.05 -15.48 0.17
C ASN A 27 8.71 -14.07 -0.35
N ASP A 28 9.52 -13.05 -0.02
CA ASP A 28 9.34 -11.68 -0.51
C ASP A 28 9.48 -11.59 -2.04
N VAL A 29 10.49 -12.24 -2.63
CA VAL A 29 10.65 -12.33 -4.09
C VAL A 29 9.43 -13.00 -4.74
N LYS A 30 8.95 -14.11 -4.19
CA LYS A 30 7.75 -14.80 -4.72
C LYS A 30 6.52 -13.90 -4.65
N ALA A 31 6.26 -13.27 -3.50
CA ALA A 31 5.14 -12.35 -3.31
C ALA A 31 5.23 -11.14 -4.25
N ARG A 32 6.41 -10.55 -4.42
CA ARG A 32 6.66 -9.42 -5.33
C ARG A 32 6.39 -9.79 -6.79
N THR A 33 6.83 -10.96 -7.24
CA THR A 33 6.53 -11.45 -8.60
C THR A 33 5.04 -11.69 -8.79
N THR A 34 4.35 -12.34 -7.85
CA THR A 34 2.89 -12.54 -7.92
C THR A 34 2.12 -11.22 -7.95
N LEU A 35 2.51 -10.24 -7.13
CA LEU A 35 1.89 -8.90 -7.12
C LEU A 35 2.12 -8.12 -8.42
N LEU A 36 3.27 -8.28 -9.08
CA LEU A 36 3.51 -7.67 -10.40
C LEU A 36 2.68 -8.35 -11.49
N LEU A 37 2.68 -9.68 -11.57
CA LEU A 37 1.92 -10.44 -12.58
C LEU A 37 0.38 -10.28 -12.45
N SER A 38 -0.10 -9.86 -11.29
CA SER A 38 -1.52 -9.52 -11.09
C SER A 38 -1.92 -8.15 -11.65
N LEU A 39 -0.98 -7.38 -12.22
CA LEU A 39 -1.21 -6.07 -12.82
C LEU A 39 -1.08 -6.13 -14.35
N PRO A 40 -1.86 -5.33 -15.10
CA PRO A 40 -1.61 -5.11 -16.53
C PRO A 40 -0.20 -4.57 -16.80
N ASP A 41 0.39 -4.94 -17.94
CA ASP A 41 1.80 -4.64 -18.28
C ASP A 41 2.15 -3.14 -18.21
N GLU A 42 1.23 -2.26 -18.62
CA GLU A 42 1.39 -0.79 -18.51
C GLU A 42 1.66 -0.33 -17.06
N HIS A 43 1.09 -1.03 -16.09
CA HIS A 43 1.26 -0.76 -14.67
C HIS A 43 2.49 -1.49 -14.11
N GLN A 44 2.80 -2.71 -14.55
CA GLN A 44 3.96 -3.48 -14.08
C GLN A 44 5.26 -2.66 -14.11
N LEU A 45 5.53 -1.97 -15.23
CA LEU A 45 6.72 -1.11 -15.37
C LEU A 45 6.77 0.00 -14.30
N ARG A 46 5.65 0.66 -14.00
CA ARG A 46 5.55 1.72 -12.99
C ARG A 46 5.78 1.21 -11.56
N PHE A 47 5.43 -0.05 -11.30
CA PHE A 47 5.55 -0.71 -10.00
C PHE A 47 6.85 -1.53 -9.81
N SER A 48 7.58 -1.83 -10.89
CA SER A 48 8.85 -2.58 -10.87
C SER A 48 9.91 -2.03 -9.89
N LYS A 49 9.91 -0.69 -9.69
CA LYS A 49 10.86 0.06 -8.84
C LYS A 49 10.82 -0.28 -7.34
N TYR A 50 9.74 -0.88 -6.84
CA TYR A 50 9.63 -1.24 -5.42
C TYR A 50 10.46 -2.49 -5.15
N LYS A 51 11.26 -2.48 -4.07
CA LYS A 51 12.25 -3.53 -3.81
C LYS A 51 11.66 -4.72 -3.05
N THR A 52 10.69 -4.46 -2.18
CA THR A 52 9.98 -5.46 -1.36
C THR A 52 8.52 -5.61 -1.77
N ALA A 53 7.92 -6.77 -1.48
CA ALA A 53 6.49 -6.99 -1.69
C ALA A 53 5.62 -6.05 -0.83
N LYS A 54 6.10 -5.66 0.36
CA LYS A 54 5.42 -4.73 1.27
C LYS A 54 5.31 -3.32 0.70
N GLU A 55 6.40 -2.77 0.16
CA GLU A 55 6.39 -1.46 -0.49
C GLU A 55 5.52 -1.46 -1.75
N LEU A 56 5.63 -2.53 -2.55
CA LEU A 56 4.82 -2.74 -3.76
C LEU A 56 3.33 -2.74 -3.42
N TRP A 57 2.91 -3.53 -2.43
CA TRP A 57 1.51 -3.57 -1.98
C TRP A 57 1.00 -2.21 -1.50
N ALA A 58 1.78 -1.50 -0.68
CA ALA A 58 1.41 -0.16 -0.22
C ALA A 58 1.25 0.84 -1.39
N ALA A 59 2.08 0.73 -2.43
CA ALA A 59 1.97 1.56 -3.63
C ALA A 59 0.75 1.21 -4.50
N ILE A 60 0.44 -0.08 -4.65
CA ILE A 60 -0.77 -0.56 -5.35
C ILE A 60 -2.02 -0.01 -4.63
N ILE A 61 -2.10 -0.16 -3.31
CA ILE A 61 -3.21 0.37 -2.49
C ILE A 61 -3.29 1.91 -2.58
N LYS A 62 -2.17 2.63 -2.58
CA LYS A 62 -2.16 4.10 -2.74
C LYS A 62 -2.67 4.54 -4.12
N THR A 63 -2.38 3.77 -5.17
CA THR A 63 -2.72 4.11 -6.56
C THR A 63 -4.16 3.73 -6.90
N PHE A 64 -4.57 2.49 -6.60
CA PHE A 64 -5.88 1.95 -6.99
C PHE A 64 -6.92 1.96 -5.86
N GLY A 65 -6.49 1.81 -4.60
CA GLY A 65 -7.39 1.76 -3.44
C GLY A 65 -8.06 3.10 -3.10
N GLY A 66 -7.60 4.19 -3.72
CA GLY A 66 -8.13 5.55 -3.57
C GLY A 66 -7.81 6.17 -2.22
N ASN A 67 -7.22 7.37 -2.22
CA ASN A 67 -6.90 8.07 -0.99
C ASN A 67 -8.16 8.34 -0.15
N GLU A 68 -8.10 8.21 1.18
CA GLU A 68 -9.26 8.43 2.07
C GLU A 68 -9.83 9.86 1.92
N ALA A 69 -8.98 10.85 1.67
CA ALA A 69 -9.40 12.20 1.30
C ALA A 69 -10.27 12.24 0.04
N THR A 70 -9.97 11.41 -0.97
CA THR A 70 -10.72 11.30 -2.23
C THR A 70 -12.06 10.59 -2.01
N LYS A 71 -12.10 9.52 -1.19
CA LYS A 71 -13.35 8.86 -0.77
C LYS A 71 -14.25 9.84 0.01
N LYS A 72 -13.69 10.56 0.98
CA LYS A 72 -14.38 11.60 1.76
C LYS A 72 -14.89 12.75 0.87
N ARG A 73 -14.09 13.21 -0.11
CA ARG A 73 -14.50 14.23 -1.09
C ARG A 73 -15.67 13.73 -1.95
N LYS A 74 -15.59 12.53 -2.53
CA LYS A 74 -16.70 11.93 -3.31
C LYS A 74 -17.96 11.81 -2.44
N LYS A 75 -17.86 11.29 -1.22
CA LYS A 75 -19.00 11.18 -0.27
C LYS A 75 -19.63 12.53 0.07
N ASN A 76 -18.82 13.58 0.26
CA ASN A 76 -19.33 14.94 0.50
C ASN A 76 -19.95 15.57 -0.76
N LEU A 77 -19.40 15.31 -1.95
CA LEU A 77 -19.98 15.74 -3.22
C LEU A 77 -21.36 15.11 -3.44
N LEU A 78 -21.50 13.78 -3.27
CA LEU A 78 -22.80 13.11 -3.34
C LEU A 78 -23.80 13.67 -2.33
N LYS A 79 -23.37 13.94 -1.08
CA LYS A 79 -24.23 14.61 -0.08
C LYS A 79 -24.67 16.01 -0.51
N LYS A 80 -23.81 16.78 -1.19
CA LYS A 80 -24.17 18.10 -1.74
C LYS A 80 -25.18 17.95 -2.88
N GLN A 81 -24.91 17.07 -3.84
CA GLN A 81 -25.82 16.80 -4.97
C GLN A 81 -27.21 16.34 -4.48
N TYR A 82 -27.26 15.40 -3.53
CA TYR A 82 -28.53 14.95 -2.95
C TYR A 82 -29.28 16.07 -2.20
N ARG A 83 -28.58 17.00 -1.53
CA ARG A 83 -29.20 18.16 -0.89
C ARG A 83 -29.74 19.17 -1.90
N ASN A 84 -29.00 19.45 -2.97
CA ASN A 84 -29.45 20.30 -4.07
C ASN A 84 -30.70 19.70 -4.72
N PHE A 85 -30.64 18.41 -5.08
CA PHE A 85 -31.77 17.63 -5.57
C PHE A 85 -33.03 17.75 -4.68
N LYS A 86 -32.88 17.54 -3.37
CA LYS A 86 -33.98 17.68 -2.40
C LYS A 86 -34.49 19.11 -2.21
N ALA A 87 -33.74 20.13 -2.65
CA ALA A 87 -34.08 21.54 -2.52
C ALA A 87 -34.69 22.12 -3.82
N GLU A 88 -34.28 21.63 -4.99
CA GLU A 88 -34.82 22.04 -6.29
C GLU A 88 -36.24 21.48 -6.52
N GLY A 89 -36.57 20.32 -5.93
CA GLY A 89 -37.95 19.85 -5.71
C GLY A 89 -38.75 19.45 -6.96
N THR A 90 -38.26 19.75 -8.16
CA THR A 90 -38.95 19.55 -9.45
C THR A 90 -38.24 18.59 -10.40
N GLU A 91 -36.91 18.43 -10.31
CA GLU A 91 -36.18 17.37 -11.03
C GLU A 91 -36.26 16.02 -10.26
N THR A 92 -36.13 14.91 -10.99
CA THR A 92 -35.95 13.56 -10.45
C THR A 92 -34.48 13.11 -10.52
N LEU A 93 -34.08 12.16 -9.67
CA LEU A 93 -32.67 11.72 -9.56
C LEU A 93 -32.12 11.20 -10.89
N GLU A 94 -33.00 10.63 -11.71
CA GLU A 94 -32.74 10.11 -13.04
C GLU A 94 -32.50 11.24 -14.07
N GLN A 95 -33.28 12.32 -14.01
CA GLN A 95 -33.06 13.50 -14.86
C GLN A 95 -31.71 14.16 -14.59
N THR A 96 -31.30 14.28 -13.33
CA THR A 96 -29.97 14.82 -12.98
C THR A 96 -28.83 13.89 -13.41
N PHE A 97 -29.02 12.57 -13.36
CA PHE A 97 -28.00 11.60 -13.80
C PHE A 97 -27.78 11.63 -15.32
N ASN A 98 -28.85 11.78 -16.11
CA ASN A 98 -28.79 11.89 -17.57
C ASN A 98 -28.19 13.21 -18.08
N ARG A 99 -27.78 14.11 -17.17
CA ARG A 99 -27.18 15.43 -17.46
C ARG A 99 -25.68 15.52 -17.11
N LEU A 100 -25.08 14.41 -16.67
CA LEU A 100 -23.68 14.27 -16.21
C LEU A 100 -22.84 13.42 -17.16
#